data_AF-A0AAN9TNQ3-F1
#
_entry.id   AF-A0AAN9TNQ3-F1
#
_cell.length_a   1.000
_cell.length_b   1.000
_cell.length_c   1.000
_cell.angle_alpha   90.00
_cell.angle_beta   90.00
_cell.angle_gamma   90.00
#
_symmetry.space_group_name_H-M   'P 1'
#
loop_
_entity.id
_entity.type
_entity.pdbx_description
1 polymer ?
#
loop_
_entity_poly.entity_id
_entity_poly.type
_entity_poly.pdbx_seq_one_letter_code
_entity_poly.pdbx_strand_id
1 'polypeptide(L)'
;MRGTGRCPPLPSADTSPLSNWELRKICLRSVFSTRGLKNFKPPPNYDHIKLPENRKLKIVPKVPSYPHGVKAPKMMKMLHLMRNPELVHNKLIYQQFGIQCVRGGRLKISHFDMIRNTLSKKFDFDNLFAIWRVDAPWQACTKRPIGFTLGGGKGSIHHYVTPVSAGRMIIELGGHAEYSEVEYVLKRVAEKLPFPARAVSHETLLAEERLEEEKKMKNMNPYTYEYIIKNNMMYCRKWIKLIDFRYFGKHPS
;
A
#
# COMPACT_ATOMS: atom_id res chain seq x y z
N MET A 1 13.95 -54.37 -6.56
CA MET A 1 15.18 -53.66 -6.96
C MET A 1 14.95 -52.16 -6.87
N ARG A 2 15.29 -51.53 -5.74
CA ARG A 2 15.46 -50.08 -5.58
C ARG A 2 16.57 -49.89 -4.56
N GLY A 3 17.72 -49.42 -5.03
CA GLY A 3 18.94 -49.30 -4.23
C GLY A 3 18.82 -48.17 -3.22
N THR A 4 18.99 -48.51 -1.94
CA THR A 4 19.25 -47.54 -0.87
C THR A 4 20.69 -47.07 -1.01
N GLY A 5 20.89 -45.88 -1.57
CA GLY A 5 22.20 -45.24 -1.61
C GLY A 5 22.64 -44.87 -0.19
N ARG A 6 23.55 -45.64 0.40
CA ARG A 6 24.31 -45.23 1.58
C ARG A 6 25.37 -44.25 1.13
N CYS A 7 25.46 -43.10 1.80
CA CYS A 7 26.64 -42.23 1.69
C CYS A 7 27.89 -43.03 2.11
N PRO A 8 29.03 -42.90 1.40
CA PRO A 8 30.28 -43.50 1.86
C PRO A 8 30.74 -42.81 3.16
N PRO A 9 31.41 -43.52 4.07
CA PRO A 9 31.97 -42.92 5.27
C PRO A 9 33.11 -41.97 4.90
N LEU A 10 33.26 -40.90 5.68
CA LEU A 10 34.36 -39.95 5.56
C LEU A 10 35.70 -40.66 5.88
N PRO A 11 36.77 -40.42 5.10
CA PRO A 11 38.06 -41.01 5.39
C PRO A 11 38.65 -40.44 6.69
N SER A 12 39.25 -41.31 7.49
CA SER A 12 39.99 -40.98 8.71
C SER A 12 41.19 -40.10 8.39
N ALA A 13 41.45 -39.12 9.27
CA ALA A 13 42.55 -38.19 9.15
C ALA A 13 43.89 -38.86 9.48
N ASP A 14 44.53 -39.47 8.48
CA ASP A 14 45.92 -39.90 8.57
C ASP A 14 46.85 -38.69 8.34
N THR A 15 47.41 -38.18 9.43
CA THR A 15 48.43 -37.13 9.42
C THR A 15 49.78 -37.71 9.00
N SER A 16 50.07 -37.70 7.71
CA SER A 16 51.44 -37.72 7.20
C SER A 16 51.73 -36.36 6.53
N PRO A 17 52.86 -35.69 6.82
CA PRO A 17 53.17 -34.42 6.21
C PRO A 17 53.59 -34.67 4.76
N LEU A 18 52.65 -34.53 3.83
CA LEU A 18 52.95 -34.53 2.41
C LEU A 18 53.99 -33.45 2.13
N SER A 19 55.10 -33.88 1.56
CA SER A 19 56.23 -33.06 1.17
C SER A 19 55.82 -31.89 0.26
N ASN A 20 56.44 -30.74 0.47
CA ASN A 20 56.20 -29.42 -0.13
C ASN A 20 56.21 -29.38 -1.69
N TRP A 21 56.45 -30.50 -2.37
CA TRP A 21 56.39 -30.63 -3.82
C TRP A 21 55.02 -31.12 -4.34
N GLU A 22 54.19 -31.77 -3.52
CA GLU A 22 52.85 -32.22 -3.94
C GLU A 22 51.76 -31.13 -3.86
N LEU A 23 52.04 -30.02 -3.17
CA LEU A 23 51.20 -28.81 -3.17
C LEU A 23 51.27 -28.02 -4.49
N ARG A 24 52.09 -28.48 -5.44
CA ARG A 24 52.25 -27.91 -6.79
C ARG A 24 51.55 -28.74 -7.87
N LYS A 25 50.57 -29.58 -7.52
CA LYS A 25 49.56 -30.03 -8.50
C LYS A 25 48.69 -28.84 -8.88
N ILE A 26 49.22 -28.06 -9.83
CA ILE A 26 48.52 -27.31 -10.86
C ILE A 26 47.03 -27.13 -10.53
N CYS A 27 46.74 -26.15 -9.66
CA CYS A 27 45.43 -25.51 -9.72
C CYS A 27 45.47 -24.72 -11.03
N LEU A 28 45.16 -25.38 -12.15
CA LEU A 28 44.70 -24.74 -13.36
C LEU A 28 43.49 -23.93 -12.92
N ARG A 29 43.74 -22.68 -12.52
CA ARG A 29 42.69 -21.70 -12.26
C ARG A 29 42.07 -21.44 -13.61
N SER A 30 41.13 -22.31 -13.99
CA SER A 30 40.32 -22.15 -15.17
C SER A 30 39.61 -20.81 -15.01
N VAL A 31 40.14 -19.79 -15.68
CA VAL A 31 39.48 -18.50 -15.82
C VAL A 31 38.39 -18.75 -16.84
N PHE A 32 37.28 -19.34 -16.39
CA PHE A 32 36.09 -19.43 -17.21
C PHE A 32 35.67 -17.99 -17.54
N SER A 33 35.67 -17.65 -18.84
CA SER A 33 35.18 -16.36 -19.29
C SER A 33 33.71 -16.21 -18.88
N THR A 34 33.44 -15.34 -17.92
CA THR A 34 32.08 -14.99 -17.50
C THR A 34 31.36 -14.13 -18.53
N ARG A 35 32.09 -13.62 -19.54
CA ARG A 35 31.54 -12.88 -20.66
C ARG A 35 30.66 -13.81 -21.50
N GLY A 36 29.35 -13.54 -21.52
CA GLY A 36 28.36 -14.29 -22.29
C GLY A 36 27.49 -15.24 -21.45
N LEU A 37 27.85 -15.53 -20.20
CA LEU A 37 27.00 -16.30 -19.30
C LEU A 37 25.85 -15.43 -18.79
N LYS A 38 24.63 -15.69 -19.30
CA LYS A 38 23.41 -15.04 -18.82
C LYS A 38 23.00 -15.69 -17.50
N ASN A 39 23.05 -14.93 -16.40
CA ASN A 39 22.53 -15.38 -15.12
C ASN A 39 21.01 -15.11 -15.05
N PHE A 40 20.22 -16.07 -15.52
CA PHE A 40 18.77 -16.01 -15.38
C PHE A 40 18.38 -16.38 -13.95
N LYS A 41 17.77 -15.45 -13.23
CA LYS A 41 17.19 -15.75 -11.93
C LYS A 41 16.06 -16.77 -12.11
N PRO A 42 15.90 -17.75 -11.21
CA PRO A 42 14.74 -18.61 -11.24
C PRO A 42 13.47 -17.76 -11.09
N PRO A 43 12.36 -18.15 -11.74
CA PRO A 43 11.10 -17.43 -11.61
C PRO A 43 10.61 -17.47 -10.15
N PRO A 44 9.93 -16.42 -9.67
CA PRO A 44 9.36 -16.40 -8.33
C PRO A 44 8.30 -17.50 -8.16
N ASN A 45 8.26 -18.11 -6.99
CA ASN A 45 7.26 -19.13 -6.63
C ASN A 45 6.02 -18.45 -6.01
N TYR A 46 4.84 -18.77 -6.54
CA TYR A 46 3.54 -18.24 -6.13
C TYR A 46 2.59 -19.29 -5.53
N ASP A 47 3.03 -20.54 -5.28
CA ASP A 47 2.20 -21.67 -4.85
C ASP A 47 1.42 -21.42 -3.55
N HIS A 48 1.91 -20.50 -2.71
CA HIS A 48 1.29 -20.12 -1.45
C HIS A 48 0.04 -19.22 -1.63
N ILE A 49 -0.18 -18.64 -2.81
CA ILE A 49 -1.26 -17.68 -3.07
C ILE A 49 -2.49 -18.43 -3.58
N LYS A 50 -3.52 -18.50 -2.73
CA LYS A 50 -4.82 -19.06 -3.12
C LYS A 50 -5.72 -17.97 -3.68
N LEU A 51 -6.14 -18.13 -4.94
CA LEU A 51 -7.06 -17.18 -5.59
C LEU A 51 -8.49 -17.38 -5.08
N PRO A 52 -9.23 -16.29 -4.80
CA PRO A 52 -10.65 -16.38 -4.51
C PRO A 52 -11.45 -16.73 -5.77
N GLU A 53 -12.69 -17.19 -5.58
CA GLU A 53 -13.63 -17.45 -6.68
C GLU A 53 -14.01 -16.15 -7.40
N ASN A 54 -14.37 -15.11 -6.63
CA ASN A 54 -14.72 -13.80 -7.15
C ASN A 54 -13.48 -12.91 -7.24
N ARG A 55 -12.88 -12.85 -8.43
CA ARG A 55 -11.60 -12.16 -8.67
C ARG A 55 -11.73 -10.73 -9.15
N LYS A 56 -12.81 -10.39 -9.84
CA LYS A 56 -13.07 -9.05 -10.37
C LYS A 56 -13.64 -8.15 -9.27
N LEU A 57 -13.35 -6.84 -9.35
CA LEU A 57 -13.95 -5.85 -8.46
C LEU A 57 -15.46 -5.82 -8.58
N LYS A 58 -16.13 -5.91 -7.44
CA LYS A 58 -17.59 -5.78 -7.33
C LYS A 58 -18.05 -4.39 -7.79
N ILE A 59 -19.22 -4.32 -8.40
CA ILE A 59 -19.86 -3.05 -8.74
C ILE A 59 -20.35 -2.39 -7.45
N VAL A 60 -20.00 -1.12 -7.25
CA VAL A 60 -20.35 -0.36 -6.05
C VAL A 60 -21.67 0.38 -6.29
N PRO A 61 -22.64 0.35 -5.37
CA PRO A 61 -23.88 1.11 -5.53
C PRO A 61 -23.63 2.62 -5.42
N LYS A 62 -24.34 3.40 -6.23
CA LYS A 62 -24.24 4.88 -6.23
C LYS A 62 -24.84 5.53 -4.98
N VAL A 63 -25.86 4.91 -4.43
CA VAL A 63 -26.66 5.40 -3.29
C VAL A 63 -26.73 4.27 -2.27
N PRO A 64 -26.51 4.54 -0.97
CA PRO A 64 -26.68 3.53 0.06
C PRO A 64 -28.15 3.10 0.16
N SER A 65 -28.40 1.82 0.46
CA SER A 65 -29.75 1.31 0.68
C SER A 65 -30.27 1.74 2.05
N TYR A 66 -31.46 2.33 2.08
CA TYR A 66 -32.18 2.68 3.31
C TYR A 66 -33.43 1.81 3.44
N PRO A 67 -33.87 1.49 4.67
CA PRO A 67 -35.13 0.79 4.86
C PRO A 67 -36.31 1.62 4.35
N HIS A 68 -37.37 0.94 3.92
CA HIS A 68 -38.57 1.59 3.40
C HIS A 68 -39.14 2.60 4.41
N GLY A 69 -39.55 3.77 3.91
CA GLY A 69 -40.12 4.85 4.73
C GLY A 69 -39.10 5.80 5.38
N VAL A 70 -37.82 5.42 5.47
CA VAL A 70 -36.78 6.29 6.04
C VAL A 70 -36.16 7.17 4.95
N LYS A 71 -36.22 8.50 5.15
CA LYS A 71 -35.54 9.47 4.28
C LYS A 71 -34.05 9.50 4.60
N ALA A 72 -33.21 9.54 3.57
CA ALA A 72 -31.77 9.64 3.72
C ALA A 72 -31.37 10.89 4.55
N PRO A 73 -30.56 10.75 5.60
CA PRO A 73 -30.19 11.87 6.47
C PRO A 73 -29.23 12.85 5.78
N LYS A 74 -29.46 14.16 5.96
CA LYS A 74 -28.58 15.22 5.43
C LYS A 74 -27.38 15.44 6.37
N MET A 75 -26.19 14.95 6.01
CA MET A 75 -25.00 15.02 6.87
C MET A 75 -24.22 16.34 6.77
N MET A 76 -23.60 16.81 7.87
CA MET A 76 -22.60 17.88 7.81
C MET A 76 -21.39 17.42 6.98
N LYS A 77 -20.55 18.37 6.51
CA LYS A 77 -19.41 18.02 5.64
C LYS A 77 -18.35 17.13 6.30
N MET A 78 -18.27 17.09 7.63
CA MET A 78 -17.34 16.28 8.44
C MET A 78 -15.91 16.23 7.87
N LEU A 79 -15.26 17.39 7.73
CA LEU A 79 -13.92 17.49 7.12
C LEU A 79 -12.83 16.75 7.92
N HIS A 80 -13.06 16.51 9.22
CA HIS A 80 -12.12 15.79 10.07
C HIS A 80 -11.85 14.34 9.58
N LEU A 81 -12.80 13.73 8.86
CA LEU A 81 -12.68 12.38 8.31
C LEU A 81 -11.60 12.24 7.22
N MET A 82 -11.14 13.35 6.65
CA MET A 82 -10.06 13.35 5.64
C MET A 82 -8.75 13.90 6.21
N ARG A 83 -8.83 14.67 7.31
CA ARG A 83 -7.68 15.36 7.88
C ARG A 83 -6.75 14.39 8.61
N ASN A 84 -7.33 13.45 9.37
CA ASN A 84 -6.56 12.53 10.19
C ASN A 84 -5.94 11.41 9.34
N PRO A 85 -4.80 10.83 9.77
CA PRO A 85 -4.31 9.60 9.19
C PRO A 85 -5.22 8.41 9.48
N GLU A 86 -5.15 7.42 8.61
CA GLU A 86 -5.80 6.14 8.79
C GLU A 86 -5.02 5.27 9.78
N LEU A 87 -5.72 4.73 10.78
CA LEU A 87 -5.11 3.87 11.81
C LEU A 87 -5.30 2.37 11.54
N VAL A 88 -6.41 1.99 10.91
CA VAL A 88 -6.84 0.59 10.82
C VAL A 88 -6.48 -0.03 9.47
N HIS A 89 -6.83 0.64 8.37
CA HIS A 89 -6.71 0.06 7.03
C HIS A 89 -5.53 0.64 6.24
N ASN A 90 -4.40 0.79 6.92
CA ASN A 90 -3.14 1.26 6.35
C ASN A 90 -2.24 0.12 5.83
N LYS A 91 -2.49 -1.13 6.25
CA LYS A 91 -1.75 -2.33 5.83
C LYS A 91 -2.49 -3.16 4.79
N LEU A 92 -1.72 -3.83 3.94
CA LEU A 92 -2.20 -4.85 2.99
C LEU A 92 -2.55 -6.13 3.76
N ILE A 93 -3.73 -6.70 3.52
CA ILE A 93 -4.19 -7.95 4.15
C ILE A 93 -3.54 -9.15 3.46
N TYR A 94 -3.51 -9.15 2.12
CA TYR A 94 -2.91 -10.20 1.30
C TYR A 94 -1.42 -10.00 1.08
N GLN A 95 -0.83 -8.91 1.59
CA GLN A 95 0.61 -8.65 1.57
C GLN A 95 1.26 -8.66 0.18
N GLN A 96 0.51 -8.26 -0.86
CA GLN A 96 1.03 -8.18 -2.23
C GLN A 96 1.08 -6.74 -2.72
N PHE A 97 0.00 -6.25 -3.34
CA PHE A 97 -0.01 -4.94 -4.01
C PHE A 97 -1.26 -4.12 -3.64
N GLY A 98 -1.15 -2.81 -3.75
CA GLY A 98 -2.31 -1.94 -3.56
C GLY A 98 -2.08 -0.50 -3.98
N ILE A 99 -3.14 0.30 -3.83
CA ILE A 99 -3.08 1.75 -3.97
C ILE A 99 -3.27 2.37 -2.60
N GLN A 100 -2.26 3.12 -2.15
CA GLN A 100 -2.32 3.87 -0.90
C GLN A 100 -2.66 5.34 -1.18
N CYS A 101 -3.56 5.89 -0.38
CA CYS A 101 -3.86 7.31 -0.35
C CYS A 101 -2.74 8.08 0.37
N VAL A 102 -2.12 9.07 -0.27
CA VAL A 102 -1.07 9.90 0.36
C VAL A 102 -1.69 11.05 1.15
N ARG A 103 -2.77 11.64 0.63
CA ARG A 103 -3.49 12.76 1.28
C ARG A 103 -4.99 12.51 1.23
N GLY A 104 -5.67 12.76 2.34
CA GLY A 104 -7.10 12.53 2.44
C GLY A 104 -7.94 13.34 1.44
N GLY A 105 -9.08 12.77 1.06
CA GLY A 105 -9.97 13.31 0.04
C GLY A 105 -11.30 12.57 -0.05
N ARG A 106 -12.10 12.86 -1.08
CA ARG A 106 -13.42 12.25 -1.30
C ARG A 106 -13.43 11.40 -2.56
N LEU A 107 -13.90 10.16 -2.45
CA LEU A 107 -14.21 9.30 -3.59
C LEU A 107 -15.69 9.38 -3.94
N LYS A 108 -15.99 9.92 -5.12
CA LYS A 108 -17.29 9.83 -5.79
C LYS A 108 -17.44 8.48 -6.51
N ILE A 109 -18.69 8.11 -6.80
CA ILE A 109 -19.01 6.89 -7.57
C ILE A 109 -18.26 6.80 -8.91
N SER A 110 -18.10 7.93 -9.59
CA SER A 110 -17.38 8.01 -10.87
C SER A 110 -15.93 7.54 -10.76
N HIS A 111 -15.30 7.73 -9.60
CA HIS A 111 -13.93 7.26 -9.37
C HIS A 111 -13.91 5.73 -9.18
N PHE A 112 -14.89 5.15 -8.48
CA PHE A 112 -15.01 3.68 -8.37
C PHE A 112 -15.17 3.02 -9.73
N ASP A 113 -16.06 3.56 -10.59
CA ASP A 113 -16.26 3.05 -11.94
C ASP A 113 -15.02 3.22 -12.81
N MET A 114 -14.35 4.37 -12.72
CA MET A 114 -13.12 4.64 -13.44
C MET A 114 -12.01 3.66 -13.08
N ILE A 115 -11.84 3.35 -11.78
CA ILE A 115 -10.85 2.37 -11.34
C ILE A 115 -11.24 0.97 -11.79
N ARG A 116 -12.48 0.53 -11.53
CA ARG A 116 -12.99 -0.78 -11.92
C ARG A 116 -12.81 -1.04 -13.41
N ASN A 117 -13.20 -0.08 -14.24
CA ASN A 117 -13.08 -0.17 -15.69
C ASN A 117 -11.62 -0.16 -16.15
N THR A 118 -10.74 0.61 -15.50
CA THR A 118 -9.30 0.62 -15.85
C THR A 118 -8.66 -0.74 -15.54
N LEU A 119 -8.94 -1.30 -14.37
CA LEU A 119 -8.43 -2.62 -13.97
C LEU A 119 -9.00 -3.74 -14.85
N SER A 120 -10.31 -3.73 -15.10
CA SER A 120 -10.98 -4.73 -15.95
C SER A 120 -10.48 -4.72 -17.40
N LYS A 121 -9.96 -3.60 -17.90
CA LYS A 121 -9.40 -3.48 -19.25
C LYS A 121 -7.92 -3.83 -19.34
N LYS A 122 -7.21 -3.84 -18.22
CA LYS A 122 -5.74 -3.96 -18.21
C LYS A 122 -5.24 -5.26 -17.62
N PHE A 123 -6.04 -5.90 -16.78
CA PHE A 123 -5.67 -7.16 -16.15
C PHE A 123 -6.60 -8.28 -16.60
N ASP A 124 -5.99 -9.43 -16.85
CA ASP A 124 -6.68 -10.70 -16.99
C ASP A 124 -6.79 -11.33 -15.60
N PHE A 125 -8.03 -11.53 -15.15
CA PHE A 125 -8.34 -11.99 -13.79
C PHE A 125 -8.23 -13.52 -13.61
N ASP A 126 -7.56 -14.21 -14.52
CA ASP A 126 -7.36 -15.64 -14.42
C ASP A 126 -6.28 -15.97 -13.37
N ASN A 127 -5.27 -15.11 -13.26
CA ASN A 127 -4.16 -15.27 -12.31
C ASN A 127 -4.15 -14.21 -11.21
N LEU A 128 -4.95 -13.15 -11.37
CA LEU A 128 -5.05 -12.01 -10.44
C LEU A 128 -6.45 -11.90 -9.83
N PHE A 129 -6.52 -11.25 -8.68
CA PHE A 129 -7.76 -10.79 -8.05
C PHE A 129 -7.63 -9.36 -7.53
N ALA A 130 -8.76 -8.66 -7.48
CA ALA A 130 -8.85 -7.29 -7.01
C ALA A 130 -9.97 -7.14 -5.99
N ILE A 131 -9.67 -6.48 -4.87
CA ILE A 131 -10.60 -6.28 -3.76
C ILE A 131 -10.69 -4.80 -3.40
N TRP A 132 -11.92 -4.34 -3.17
CA TRP A 132 -12.16 -3.03 -2.59
C TRP A 132 -11.78 -3.04 -1.13
N ARG A 133 -10.90 -2.11 -0.72
CA ARG A 133 -10.61 -1.86 0.69
C ARG A 133 -11.46 -0.73 1.24
N VAL A 134 -12.14 0.03 0.40
CA VAL A 134 -12.96 1.19 0.78
C VAL A 134 -14.44 0.89 0.59
N ASP A 135 -15.25 1.40 1.51
CA ASP A 135 -16.69 1.23 1.50
C ASP A 135 -17.38 1.99 0.36
N ALA A 136 -18.60 1.54 0.05
CA ALA A 136 -19.47 2.24 -0.87
C ALA A 136 -19.74 3.69 -0.40
N PRO A 137 -20.01 4.62 -1.34
CA PRO A 137 -20.34 6.00 -1.01
C PRO A 137 -21.51 6.11 -0.03
N TRP A 138 -21.24 6.63 1.17
CA TRP A 138 -22.24 6.76 2.24
C TRP A 138 -22.43 8.20 2.71
N GLN A 139 -21.42 9.06 2.59
CA GLN A 139 -21.51 10.45 3.05
C GLN A 139 -22.34 11.28 2.05
N ALA A 140 -23.48 11.79 2.51
CA ALA A 140 -24.37 12.62 1.69
C ALA A 140 -23.81 14.04 1.47
N CYS A 141 -23.54 14.40 0.21
CA CYS A 141 -23.17 15.75 -0.20
C CYS A 141 -24.41 16.52 -0.69
N THR A 142 -24.82 17.54 0.08
CA THR A 142 -25.94 18.43 -0.31
C THR A 142 -25.46 19.59 -1.19
N LYS A 143 -26.26 19.97 -2.18
CA LYS A 143 -26.01 21.16 -3.02
C LYS A 143 -27.30 21.97 -3.10
N ARG A 144 -27.19 23.31 -3.07
CA ARG A 144 -28.31 24.18 -3.40
C ARG A 144 -28.32 24.47 -4.91
N PRO A 145 -29.49 24.61 -5.54
CA PRO A 145 -29.58 25.08 -6.91
C PRO A 145 -28.90 26.45 -7.08
N ILE A 146 -28.45 26.74 -8.30
CA ILE A 146 -27.81 28.00 -8.64
C ILE A 146 -28.84 29.13 -8.62
N GLY A 147 -28.46 30.34 -8.20
CA GLY A 147 -29.36 31.51 -8.15
C GLY A 147 -30.16 31.70 -6.86
N PHE A 148 -29.97 30.85 -5.83
CA PHE A 148 -30.63 31.00 -4.54
C PHE A 148 -29.81 31.85 -3.55
N THR A 149 -30.50 32.60 -2.69
CA THR A 149 -29.89 33.41 -1.62
C THR A 149 -29.38 32.57 -0.45
N LEU A 150 -28.62 33.20 0.46
CA LEU A 150 -28.21 32.60 1.74
C LEU A 150 -29.43 32.42 2.67
N GLY A 151 -29.37 31.50 3.65
CA GLY A 151 -30.50 31.20 4.55
C GLY A 151 -31.49 30.20 3.96
N GLY A 152 -32.65 29.92 4.58
CA GLY A 152 -33.65 28.99 4.02
C GLY A 152 -33.29 27.50 4.09
N GLY A 153 -32.41 27.12 5.03
CA GLY A 153 -32.10 25.73 5.34
C GLY A 153 -31.18 25.01 4.36
N LYS A 154 -30.99 23.70 4.59
CA LYS A 154 -30.02 22.88 3.86
C LYS A 154 -30.61 22.30 2.58
N GLY A 155 -29.85 22.38 1.48
CA GLY A 155 -30.24 21.86 0.17
C GLY A 155 -30.53 20.35 0.12
N SER A 156 -30.98 19.87 -1.03
CA SER A 156 -31.18 18.44 -1.30
C SER A 156 -29.84 17.72 -1.45
N ILE A 157 -29.86 16.39 -1.25
CA ILE A 157 -28.68 15.53 -1.45
C ILE A 157 -28.43 15.41 -2.96
N HIS A 158 -27.24 15.79 -3.41
CA HIS A 158 -26.88 15.73 -4.82
C HIS A 158 -26.16 14.42 -5.18
N HIS A 159 -25.22 13.99 -4.33
CA HIS A 159 -24.46 12.75 -4.54
C HIS A 159 -23.89 12.24 -3.21
N TYR A 160 -23.46 11.00 -3.21
CA TYR A 160 -22.75 10.39 -2.10
C TYR A 160 -21.26 10.30 -2.41
N VAL A 161 -20.45 10.35 -1.34
CA VAL A 161 -19.00 10.22 -1.40
C VAL A 161 -18.51 9.31 -0.27
N THR A 162 -17.33 8.72 -0.46
CA THR A 162 -16.59 8.08 0.63
C THR A 162 -15.41 8.98 1.00
N PRO A 163 -15.37 9.54 2.22
CA PRO A 163 -14.18 10.23 2.70
C PRO A 163 -13.06 9.21 2.96
N VAL A 164 -11.85 9.55 2.56
CA VAL A 164 -10.66 8.70 2.68
C VAL A 164 -9.59 9.49 3.42
N SER A 165 -8.99 8.87 4.45
CA SER A 165 -7.87 9.41 5.23
C SER A 165 -6.51 9.14 4.56
N ALA A 166 -5.49 9.91 4.96
CA ALA A 166 -4.11 9.67 4.53
C ALA A 166 -3.60 8.31 5.06
N GLY A 167 -2.90 7.55 4.23
CA GLY A 167 -2.43 6.19 4.54
C GLY A 167 -3.46 5.08 4.27
N ARG A 168 -4.71 5.42 3.94
CA ARG A 168 -5.76 4.43 3.65
C ARG A 168 -5.46 3.66 2.35
N MET A 169 -5.54 2.33 2.42
CA MET A 169 -5.54 1.48 1.21
C MET A 169 -6.90 1.55 0.52
N ILE A 170 -6.91 1.84 -0.78
CA ILE A 170 -8.12 2.00 -1.59
C ILE A 170 -8.52 0.67 -2.21
N ILE A 171 -7.56 0.04 -2.89
CA ILE A 171 -7.70 -1.24 -3.57
C ILE A 171 -6.50 -2.09 -3.18
N GLU A 172 -6.78 -3.37 -3.11
CA GLU A 172 -5.78 -4.41 -2.95
C GLU A 172 -5.83 -5.33 -4.16
N LEU A 173 -4.66 -5.60 -4.73
CA LEU A 173 -4.47 -6.55 -5.81
C LEU A 173 -3.60 -7.68 -5.30
N GLY A 174 -3.97 -8.90 -5.71
CA GLY A 174 -3.18 -10.08 -5.45
C GLY A 174 -3.25 -11.09 -6.58
N GLY A 175 -2.44 -12.14 -6.49
CA GLY A 175 -2.32 -13.20 -7.47
C GLY A 175 -0.89 -13.53 -7.86
N HIS A 176 -0.76 -14.22 -8.98
CA HIS A 176 0.51 -14.72 -9.53
C HIS A 176 1.10 -13.67 -10.48
N ALA A 177 1.56 -12.54 -9.93
CA ALA A 177 2.09 -11.43 -10.72
C ALA A 177 3.28 -10.77 -10.02
N GLU A 178 4.22 -10.24 -10.81
CA GLU A 178 5.30 -9.40 -10.30
C GLU A 178 4.85 -7.94 -10.14
N TYR A 179 5.49 -7.21 -9.23
CA TYR A 179 5.17 -5.81 -9.00
C TYR A 179 5.34 -4.96 -10.27
N SER A 180 6.37 -5.24 -11.07
CA SER A 180 6.69 -4.50 -12.31
C SER A 180 5.53 -4.50 -13.32
N GLU A 181 4.78 -5.60 -13.42
CA GLU A 181 3.64 -5.73 -14.33
C GLU A 181 2.43 -4.91 -13.84
N VAL A 182 2.23 -4.91 -12.53
CA VAL A 182 1.07 -4.31 -11.88
C VAL A 182 1.27 -2.81 -11.65
N GLU A 183 2.49 -2.38 -11.36
CA GLU A 183 2.88 -1.01 -10.98
C GLU A 183 2.41 0.01 -12.00
N TYR A 184 2.66 -0.24 -13.30
CA TYR A 184 2.31 0.70 -14.36
C TYR A 184 0.80 1.01 -14.40
N VAL A 185 -0.03 -0.03 -14.24
CA VAL A 185 -1.49 0.12 -14.24
C VAL A 185 -1.95 0.82 -12.96
N LEU A 186 -1.42 0.43 -11.80
CA LEU A 186 -1.76 1.05 -10.52
C LEU A 186 -1.39 2.54 -10.49
N LYS A 187 -0.23 2.90 -11.03
CA LYS A 187 0.22 4.29 -11.14
C LYS A 187 -0.72 5.12 -12.01
N ARG A 188 -1.13 4.59 -13.16
CA ARG A 188 -2.12 5.22 -14.04
C ARG A 188 -3.48 5.43 -13.35
N VAL A 189 -3.88 4.49 -12.49
CA VAL A 189 -5.10 4.65 -11.67
C VAL A 189 -4.89 5.74 -10.61
N ALA A 190 -3.75 5.74 -9.94
CA ALA A 190 -3.41 6.71 -8.90
C ALA A 190 -3.41 8.16 -9.43
N GLU A 191 -2.91 8.39 -10.64
CA GLU A 191 -2.91 9.69 -11.31
C GLU A 191 -4.32 10.22 -11.62
N LYS A 192 -5.31 9.33 -11.83
CA LYS A 192 -6.70 9.70 -12.11
C LYS A 192 -7.52 9.98 -10.84
N LEU A 193 -6.98 9.69 -9.66
CA LEU A 193 -7.68 9.94 -8.41
C LEU A 193 -7.72 11.45 -8.10
N PRO A 194 -8.77 11.92 -7.38
CA PRO A 194 -8.93 13.34 -7.05
C PRO A 194 -7.94 13.83 -5.98
N PHE A 195 -7.08 12.96 -5.46
CA PHE A 195 -6.09 13.25 -4.44
C PHE A 195 -4.81 12.45 -4.74
N PRO A 196 -3.64 12.89 -4.24
CA PRO A 196 -2.40 12.17 -4.47
C PRO A 196 -2.47 10.78 -3.85
N ALA A 197 -2.21 9.78 -4.68
CA ALA A 197 -2.15 8.38 -4.33
C ALA A 197 -0.90 7.78 -4.94
N ARG A 198 -0.47 6.63 -4.42
CA ARG A 198 0.70 5.92 -4.90
C ARG A 198 0.42 4.42 -4.99
N ALA A 199 1.04 3.78 -5.97
CA ALA A 199 1.11 2.33 -6.05
C ALA A 199 2.11 1.83 -5.01
N VAL A 200 1.78 0.74 -4.33
CA VAL A 200 2.63 0.15 -3.28
C VAL A 200 2.65 -1.36 -3.40
N SER A 201 3.82 -1.95 -3.12
CA SER A 201 3.96 -3.37 -2.78
C SER A 201 4.20 -3.55 -1.29
N HIS A 202 3.98 -4.74 -0.76
CA HIS A 202 4.27 -5.03 0.64
C HIS A 202 5.75 -4.81 1.00
N GLU A 203 6.66 -5.23 0.11
CA GLU A 203 8.09 -5.02 0.28
C GLU A 203 8.45 -3.52 0.33
N THR A 204 7.84 -2.70 -0.53
CA THR A 204 8.07 -1.24 -0.51
C THR A 204 7.61 -0.61 0.79
N LEU A 205 6.47 -1.03 1.34
CA LEU A 205 5.98 -0.53 2.63
C LEU A 205 6.93 -0.89 3.79
N LEU A 206 7.38 -2.15 3.84
CA LEU A 206 8.34 -2.58 4.86
C LEU A 206 9.69 -1.86 4.73
N ALA A 207 10.14 -1.61 3.50
CA ALA A 207 11.37 -0.86 3.26
C ALA A 207 11.24 0.60 3.71
N GLU A 208 10.09 1.24 3.48
CA GLU A 208 9.81 2.59 3.95
C GLU A 208 9.73 2.69 5.48
N GLU A 209 9.10 1.70 6.14
CA GLU A 209 9.06 1.62 7.61
C GLU A 209 10.48 1.54 8.18
N ARG A 210 11.32 0.61 7.68
CA ARG A 210 12.73 0.50 8.10
C ARG A 210 13.51 1.78 7.87
N LEU A 211 13.27 2.45 6.75
CA LEU A 211 13.95 3.70 6.40
C LEU A 211 13.48 4.87 7.27
N GLU A 212 12.21 4.91 7.69
CA GLU A 212 11.71 5.89 8.66
C GLU A 212 12.33 5.66 10.05
N GLU A 213 12.44 4.41 10.49
CA GLU A 213 13.12 4.03 11.74
C GLU A 213 14.60 4.41 11.71
N GLU A 214 15.29 4.10 10.62
CA GLU A 214 16.70 4.45 10.42
C GLU A 214 16.89 5.98 10.43
N LYS A 215 16.02 6.73 9.74
CA LYS A 215 16.03 8.21 9.78
C LYS A 215 15.81 8.74 11.19
N LYS A 216 14.92 8.12 11.97
CA LYS A 216 14.66 8.51 13.35
C LYS A 216 15.87 8.25 14.24
N MET A 217 16.54 7.10 14.08
CA MET A 217 17.73 6.73 14.85
C MET A 217 18.95 7.59 14.48
N LYS A 218 19.11 7.91 13.19
CA LYS A 218 20.18 8.77 12.69
C LYS A 218 19.95 10.27 12.94
N ASN A 219 18.78 10.65 13.45
CA ASN A 219 18.48 12.06 13.68
C ASN A 219 19.40 12.62 14.79
N MET A 220 20.43 13.36 14.39
CA MET A 220 21.39 14.01 15.29
C MET A 220 20.80 15.22 16.01
N ASN A 221 19.70 15.79 15.52
CA ASN A 221 19.12 16.99 16.12
C ASN A 221 18.49 16.64 17.49
N PRO A 222 18.96 17.25 18.60
CA PRO A 222 18.41 16.99 19.94
C PRO A 222 16.96 17.48 20.08
N TYR A 223 16.53 18.45 19.27
CA TYR A 223 15.19 19.02 19.31
C TYR A 223 14.29 18.40 18.25
N THR A 224 13.56 17.35 18.63
CA THR A 224 12.49 16.80 17.79
C THR A 224 11.22 17.64 17.91
N TYR A 225 10.40 17.63 16.86
CA TYR A 225 9.10 18.32 16.88
C TYR A 225 8.20 17.83 18.03
N GLU A 226 8.25 16.52 18.31
CA GLU A 226 7.59 15.90 19.45
C GLU A 226 8.08 16.48 20.79
N TYR A 227 9.39 16.61 20.98
CA TYR A 227 9.99 17.18 22.18
C TYR A 227 9.59 18.64 22.40
N ILE A 228 9.65 19.46 21.35
CA ILE A 228 9.30 20.89 21.39
C ILE A 228 7.85 21.09 21.87
N ILE A 229 6.91 20.35 21.28
CA ILE A 229 5.48 20.44 21.61
C ILE A 229 5.20 19.96 23.03
N LYS A 230 5.74 18.79 23.41
CA LYS A 230 5.51 18.20 24.73
C LYS A 230 6.01 19.12 25.84
N ASN A 231 7.18 19.74 25.67
CA ASN A 231 7.75 20.66 26.65
C ASN A 231 7.23 22.11 26.56
N ASN A 232 6.28 22.41 25.68
CA ASN A 232 5.79 23.77 25.43
C ASN A 232 6.93 24.77 25.21
N MET A 233 7.97 24.37 24.48
CA MET A 233 9.12 25.24 24.24
C MET A 233 8.67 26.48 23.48
N MET A 234 9.21 27.65 23.86
CA MET A 234 8.86 28.95 23.27
C MET A 234 7.36 29.25 23.26
N TYR A 235 6.60 28.72 24.23
CA TYR A 235 5.15 28.91 24.32
C TYR A 235 4.42 28.50 23.02
N CYS A 236 4.95 27.51 22.29
CA CYS A 236 4.42 27.06 21.00
C CYS A 236 2.96 26.61 21.08
N ARG A 237 2.49 26.17 22.26
CA ARG A 237 1.11 25.74 22.52
C ARG A 237 0.05 26.80 22.22
N LYS A 238 0.42 28.08 22.23
CA LYS A 238 -0.48 29.19 21.83
C LYS A 238 -0.88 29.12 20.37
N TRP A 239 -0.01 28.59 19.51
CA TRP A 239 -0.12 28.70 18.05
C TRP A 239 -0.46 27.37 17.38
N ILE A 240 -0.09 26.24 18.00
CA ILE A 240 -0.35 24.90 17.47
C ILE A 240 -1.77 24.42 17.76
N LYS A 241 -2.29 23.54 16.92
CA LYS A 241 -3.62 22.94 17.12
C LYS A 241 -3.51 21.66 17.95
N LEU A 242 -4.64 21.24 18.53
CA LEU A 242 -4.74 19.96 19.27
C LEU A 242 -4.33 18.74 18.42
N ILE A 243 -4.47 18.81 17.09
CA ILE A 243 -4.09 17.70 16.21
C ILE A 243 -2.57 17.53 16.11
N ASP A 244 -1.82 18.62 16.22
CA ASP A 244 -0.36 18.60 16.17
C ASP A 244 0.22 17.93 17.42
N PHE A 245 -0.50 17.98 18.54
CA PHE A 245 -0.17 17.19 19.73
C PHE A 245 -0.33 15.69 19.53
N ARG A 246 -1.23 15.27 18.64
CA ARG A 246 -1.49 13.86 18.38
C ARG A 246 -0.52 13.28 17.36
N TYR A 247 -0.18 14.06 16.32
CA TYR A 247 0.56 13.56 15.17
C TYR A 247 1.91 14.26 14.93
N PHE A 248 2.30 15.21 15.79
CA PHE A 248 3.61 15.85 15.80
C PHE A 248 4.05 16.38 14.42
N GLY A 249 3.16 17.10 13.74
CA GLY A 249 3.48 17.79 12.48
C GLY A 249 3.60 16.88 11.25
N LYS A 250 3.38 15.57 11.39
CA LYS A 250 3.39 14.61 10.26
C LYS A 250 2.19 14.78 9.32
N HIS A 251 1.11 15.39 9.80
CA HIS A 251 -0.12 15.60 9.04
C HIS A 251 -0.54 17.07 9.12
N PRO A 252 -1.21 17.60 8.08
CA PRO A 252 -1.63 18.98 8.06
C PRO A 252 -2.66 19.29 9.15
N SER A 253 -2.43 20.39 9.86
CA SER A 253 -3.19 20.88 11.02
C SER A 253 -4.52 21.54 10.66
#